data_AF-A0A1V4ADQ3-F1
#
_entry.id   AF-A0A1V4ADQ3-F1
#
_cell.length_a   1.000
_cell.length_b   1.000
_cell.length_c   1.000
_cell.angle_alpha   90.00
_cell.angle_beta   90.00
_cell.angle_gamma   90.00
#
_symmetry.space_group_name_H-M   'P 1'
#
loop_
_entity.id
_entity.type
_entity.pdbx_description
1 polymer ?
#
loop_
_entity_poly.entity_id
_entity_poly.type
_entity_poly.pdbx_seq_one_letter_code
_entity_poly.pdbx_strand_id
1 'polypeptide(L)' 'MRIPAATGGLWRCAAPCPIFPGKKYLDWALADPAGQGIDAVRPIRDEIKTRIEALIAEIDSPQEA' A
#
# COMPACT_ATOMS: atom_id res chain seq x y z
N MET A 1 -10.17 11.95 -21.24
CA MET A 1 -9.40 12.01 -22.50
C MET A 1 -9.38 10.60 -23.09
N ARG A 2 -9.96 10.43 -24.29
CA ARG A 2 -10.23 9.12 -24.90
C ARG A 2 -9.06 8.78 -25.83
N ILE A 3 -8.20 7.85 -25.39
CA ILE A 3 -7.11 7.30 -26.21
C ILE A 3 -7.62 6.00 -26.85
N PRO A 4 -7.53 5.83 -28.18
CA PRO A 4 -8.00 4.63 -28.86
C PRO A 4 -7.01 3.45 -28.68
N ALA A 5 -7.59 2.31 -28.32
CA ALA A 5 -7.15 0.92 -28.48
C ALA A 5 -5.65 0.62 -28.65
N ALA A 6 -5.03 0.17 -27.54
CA ALA A 6 -3.94 -0.80 -27.59
C ALA A 6 -4.45 -2.14 -27.06
N THR A 7 -4.31 -3.14 -27.91
CA THR A 7 -4.60 -4.56 -27.76
C THR A 7 -4.02 -5.13 -26.45
N GLY A 8 -4.83 -5.88 -25.68
CA GLY A 8 -4.35 -6.72 -24.57
C GLY A 8 -4.95 -6.39 -23.21
N GLY A 9 -6.22 -6.79 -23.01
CA GLY A 9 -6.88 -6.70 -21.71
C GLY A 9 -6.32 -7.70 -20.72
N LEU A 10 -5.47 -7.24 -19.80
CA LEU A 10 -5.24 -7.88 -18.50
C LEU A 10 -5.18 -6.78 -17.42
N TRP A 11 -6.30 -6.10 -17.22
CA TRP A 11 -6.57 -5.50 -15.91
C TRP A 11 -8.01 -5.79 -15.50
N ARG A 12 -8.20 -6.98 -14.93
CA ARG A 12 -9.35 -7.24 -14.06
C ARG A 12 -9.01 -8.37 -13.11
N CYS A 13 -8.25 -8.06 -12.07
CA CYS A 13 -8.25 -8.89 -10.87
C CYS A 13 -9.50 -8.51 -10.08
N ALA A 14 -10.58 -9.27 -10.26
CA ALA A 14 -11.82 -9.17 -9.50
C ALA A 14 -11.89 -10.24 -8.38
N ALA A 15 -10.72 -10.67 -7.90
CA ALA A 15 -10.59 -11.58 -6.76
C ALA A 15 -9.60 -10.94 -5.76
N PRO A 16 -9.87 -11.05 -4.45
CA PRO A 16 -8.90 -10.62 -3.44
C PRO A 16 -7.56 -11.32 -3.70
N CYS A 17 -6.46 -10.57 -3.60
CA CYS A 17 -5.13 -11.13 -3.77
C CYS A 17 -4.99 -12.38 -2.88
N PRO A 18 -4.55 -13.53 -3.42
CA PRO A 18 -4.42 -14.75 -2.64
C PRO A 18 -3.49 -14.48 -1.45
N ILE A 19 -3.97 -14.79 -0.25
CA ILE A 19 -3.21 -14.68 0.98
C ILE A 19 -2.12 -15.75 0.95
N PHE A 20 -0.87 -15.32 0.92
CA PHE A 20 0.28 -16.20 0.98
C PHE A 20 0.55 -16.60 2.44
N PRO A 21 0.62 -17.91 2.73
CA PRO A 21 0.96 -18.37 4.07
C PRO A 21 2.37 -17.91 4.45
N GLY A 22 2.55 -17.44 5.69
CA GLY A 22 3.83 -16.93 6.20
C GLY A 22 4.09 -15.44 5.97
N LYS A 23 3.08 -14.66 5.55
CA LYS A 23 3.18 -13.19 5.46
C LYS A 23 2.30 -12.52 6.52
N LYS A 24 2.86 -11.53 7.22
CA LYS A 24 2.12 -10.64 8.11
C LYS A 24 1.44 -9.57 7.25
N TYR A 25 0.13 -9.64 7.13
CA TYR A 25 -0.67 -8.63 6.43
C TYR A 25 -1.08 -7.55 7.43
N LEU A 26 -0.79 -6.30 7.09
CA LEU A 26 -1.16 -5.13 7.88
C LEU A 26 -2.11 -4.28 7.04
N ASP A 27 -3.31 -4.06 7.57
CA ASP A 27 -4.30 -3.15 7.00
C ASP A 27 -4.29 -1.86 7.84
N TRP A 28 -3.97 -0.75 7.19
CA TRP A 28 -3.92 0.56 7.80
C TRP A 28 -5.00 1.43 7.17
N ALA A 29 -6.00 1.81 7.98
CA ALA A 29 -6.97 2.81 7.57
C ALA A 29 -6.27 4.18 7.41
N LEU A 30 -5.97 4.54 6.16
CA LEU A 30 -5.37 5.80 5.77
C LEU A 30 -6.38 6.56 4.91
N ALA A 31 -6.41 7.88 5.07
CA ALA A 31 -7.24 8.72 4.19
C ALA A 31 -6.76 8.58 2.75
N ASP A 32 -7.70 8.41 1.81
CA ASP A 32 -7.35 8.30 0.39
C ASP A 32 -6.92 9.68 -0.15
N PRO A 33 -5.65 9.84 -0.58
CA PRO A 33 -5.19 11.09 -1.16
C PRO A 33 -5.67 11.30 -2.61
N ALA A 34 -6.39 10.35 -3.22
CA ALA A 34 -6.80 10.43 -4.61
C ALA A 34 -7.64 11.69 -4.89
N GLY A 35 -7.16 12.51 -5.83
CA GLY A 35 -7.80 13.77 -6.19
C GLY A 35 -7.50 14.94 -5.26
N GLN A 36 -6.69 14.73 -4.22
CA GLN A 36 -6.25 15.80 -3.32
C GLN A 36 -4.91 16.40 -3.77
N GLY A 37 -4.69 17.69 -3.49
CA GLY A 37 -3.43 18.37 -3.77
C GLY A 37 -2.28 17.86 -2.90
N ILE A 38 -1.03 18.16 -3.29
CA ILE A 38 0.18 17.67 -2.61
C ILE A 38 0.22 18.00 -1.10
N ASP A 39 -0.43 19.09 -0.70
CA ASP A 39 -0.49 19.53 0.69
C ASP A 39 -1.33 18.59 1.58
N ALA A 40 -2.31 17.90 1.01
CA ALA A 40 -3.07 16.85 1.72
C ALA A 40 -2.32 15.51 1.73
N VAL A 41 -1.50 15.25 0.71
CA VAL A 41 -0.74 14.00 0.60
C VAL A 41 0.48 13.97 1.53
N ARG A 42 1.16 15.10 1.73
CA ARG A 42 2.34 15.22 2.60
C ARG A 42 2.10 14.66 4.02
N PRO A 43 1.06 15.06 4.78
CA PRO A 43 0.83 14.52 6.11
C PRO A 43 0.51 13.02 6.09
N ILE A 44 -0.26 12.54 5.10
CA ILE A 44 -0.59 11.11 4.96
C ILE A 44 0.69 10.29 4.73
N ARG A 45 1.57 10.75 3.85
CA ARG A 45 2.87 10.11 3.60
C ARG A 45 3.74 10.08 4.85
N ASP A 46 3.78 11.18 5.61
CA ASP A 46 4.63 11.28 6.80
C ASP A 46 4.11 10.34 7.92
N GLU A 47 2.79 10.19 8.05
CA GLU A 47 2.17 9.21 8.94
C GLU A 47 2.51 7.76 8.52
N ILE A 48 2.42 7.43 7.23
CA ILE A 48 2.83 6.13 6.70
C ILE A 48 4.30 5.86 7.00
N LYS A 49 5.16 6.88 6.82
CA LYS A 49 6.60 6.77 7.09
C LYS A 49 6.86 6.37 8.54
N THR A 50 6.24 7.04 9.51
CA THR A 50 6.40 6.72 10.94
C THR A 50 5.98 5.28 11.25
N ARG A 51 4.85 4.83 10.67
CA ARG A 51 4.35 3.46 10.87
C ARG A 51 5.31 2.41 10.26
N ILE A 52 5.87 2.69 9.08
CA ILE A 52 6.85 1.82 8.42
C ILE A 52 8.15 1.76 9.24
N GLU A 53 8.66 2.88 9.73
CA GLU A 53 9.88 2.92 10.55
C GLU A 53 9.72 2.10 11.84
N ALA A 54 8.57 2.21 12.51
CA ALA A 54 8.25 1.38 13.67
C ALA A 54 8.18 -0.12 13.31
N LEU A 55 7.56 -0.46 12.17
CA LEU A 55 7.49 -1.84 11.70
C LEU A 55 8.87 -2.42 11.34
N ILE A 56 9.75 -1.62 10.72
CA ILE A 56 11.12 -2.03 10.43
C ILE A 56 11.86 -2.31 11.74
N ALA A 57 11.73 -1.45 12.75
CA ALA A 57 12.33 -1.69 14.05
C ALA A 57 11.82 -2.98 14.72
N GLU A 58 10.52 -3.31 14.57
CA GLU A 58 9.97 -4.58 15.04
C GLU A 58 10.57 -5.80 14.31
N ILE A 59 10.81 -5.70 13.00
CA ILE A 59 11.30 -6.81 12.17
C ILE A 59 12.82 -7.00 12.30
N ASP A 60 13.57 -5.89 12.37
CA ASP A 60 15.03 -5.90 12.54
C ASP A 60 15.45 -6.27 13.96
N SER A 61 14.54 -6.17 14.93
CA SER A 61 14.73 -6.79 16.24
C SER A 61 14.83 -8.30 16.05
N PRO A 62 15.90 -8.96 16.52
CA PRO A 62 16.07 -10.39 16.32
C PRO A 62 14.82 -11.11 16.83
N GLN A 63 14.11 -11.78 15.93
CA GLN A 63 13.01 -12.64 16.33
C GLN A 63 13.63 -13.83 17.08
N GLU A 64 13.70 -13.73 18.41
CA GLU A 64 14.07 -14.85 19.28
C GLU A 64 12.96 -15.90 19.23
N ALA A 65 13.11 -16.89 18.34
CA ALA A 65 12.76 -18.32 18.51
C ALA A 65 12.91 -19.09 17.20
#